data_AF-A0A3D1JS72-F1
#
_entry.id   AF-A0A3D1JS72-F1
#
_cell.length_a   1.000
_cell.length_b   1.000
_cell.length_c   1.000
_cell.angle_alpha   90.00
_cell.angle_beta   90.00
_cell.angle_gamma   90.00
#
_symmetry.space_group_name_H-M   'P 1'
#
loop_
_entity.id
_entity.type
_entity.pdbx_description
1 polymer ?
#
loop_
_entity_poly.entity_id
_entity_poly.type
_entity_poly.pdbx_seq_one_letter_code
_entity_poly.pdbx_strand_id
1 'polypeptide(L)'
;LGVSEAALYRPFASKAQMFEGLIDFIEQAVFTRVAQITGREPSDAAAPEDGTRQAMRVVALLLQFGERNPGLARVMVGDALVLEHERLQQRMNQFFDRIESTLRQCLRPAAGAAGSATPSVDAQVAASVLTAFIQGRLQRFARSGFRRLPTEHLEASLALML
;
A
#
# COMPACT_ATOMS: atom_id res chain seq x y z
N LEU A 1 12.02 0.62 31.16
CA LEU A 1 10.99 -0.21 30.50
C LEU A 1 11.01 -1.59 31.16
N GLY A 2 10.31 -1.74 32.28
CA GLY A 2 10.36 -2.91 33.16
C GLY A 2 9.16 -3.83 32.98
N VAL A 3 8.99 -4.38 31.78
CA VAL A 3 7.99 -5.40 31.50
C VAL A 3 8.66 -6.43 30.59
N SER A 4 8.68 -7.70 31.00
CA SER A 4 9.29 -8.77 30.22
C SER A 4 8.48 -9.02 28.94
N GLU A 5 9.16 -9.40 27.85
CA GLU A 5 8.54 -9.76 26.55
C GLU A 5 7.30 -10.66 26.70
N ALA A 6 7.26 -11.53 27.70
CA ALA A 6 6.15 -12.43 27.98
C ALA A 6 4.80 -11.74 28.26
N ALA A 7 4.78 -10.48 28.72
CA ALA A 7 3.52 -9.77 28.98
C ALA A 7 2.93 -9.12 27.71
N LEU A 8 3.73 -8.87 26.67
CA LEU A 8 3.27 -8.33 25.38
C LEU A 8 2.52 -9.37 24.54
N TYR A 9 2.71 -10.67 24.80
CA TYR A 9 2.12 -11.77 24.02
C TYR A 9 0.78 -12.31 24.56
N ARG A 10 0.26 -11.78 25.67
CA ARG A 10 -0.93 -12.34 26.36
C ARG A 10 -2.23 -12.44 25.52
N PRO A 11 -2.51 -11.55 24.55
CA PRO A 11 -3.72 -11.65 23.72
C PRO A 11 -3.65 -12.68 22.59
N PHE A 12 -2.46 -13.23 22.28
CA PHE A 12 -2.24 -14.05 21.10
C PHE A 12 -1.87 -15.48 21.49
N ALA A 13 -2.60 -16.46 20.96
CA ALA A 13 -2.33 -17.88 21.20
C ALA A 13 -1.06 -18.37 20.48
N SER A 14 -0.54 -17.62 19.50
CA SER A 14 0.72 -17.92 18.81
C SER A 14 1.31 -16.70 18.10
N LYS A 15 2.61 -16.79 17.72
CA LYS A 15 3.30 -15.79 16.90
C LYS A 15 2.63 -15.59 15.53
N ALA A 16 2.12 -16.66 14.92
CA ALA A 16 1.38 -16.58 13.67
C ALA A 16 0.09 -15.75 13.83
N GLN A 17 -0.65 -15.95 14.92
CA GLN A 17 -1.87 -15.17 15.21
C GLN A 17 -1.55 -13.68 15.46
N MET A 18 -0.40 -13.37 16.05
CA MET A 18 0.07 -11.98 16.17
C MET A 18 0.23 -11.34 14.79
N PHE A 19 0.92 -12.01 13.85
CA PHE A 19 1.09 -11.48 12.49
C PHE A 19 -0.23 -11.40 11.71
N GLU A 20 -1.15 -12.33 11.91
CA GLU A 20 -2.50 -12.22 11.34
C GLU A 20 -3.19 -10.94 11.81
N GLY A 21 -3.17 -10.65 13.11
CA GLY A 21 -3.74 -9.41 13.64
C GLY A 21 -3.07 -8.15 13.10
N LEU A 22 -1.73 -8.19 12.88
CA LEU A 22 -1.02 -7.08 12.24
C LEU A 22 -1.42 -6.89 10.78
N ILE A 23 -1.56 -7.99 10.03
CA ILE A 23 -2.03 -7.98 8.64
C ILE A 23 -3.45 -7.44 8.56
N ASP A 24 -4.35 -7.91 9.42
CA ASP A 24 -5.75 -7.44 9.48
C ASP A 24 -5.80 -5.93 9.74
N PHE A 25 -4.97 -5.44 10.68
CA PHE A 25 -4.85 -4.01 10.96
C PHE A 25 -4.35 -3.21 9.75
N ILE A 26 -3.32 -3.70 9.04
CA ILE A 26 -2.80 -3.06 7.82
C ILE A 26 -3.90 -2.97 6.76
N GLU A 27 -4.57 -4.09 6.49
CA GLU A 27 -5.65 -4.17 5.50
C GLU A 27 -6.77 -3.19 5.83
N GLN A 28 -7.27 -3.20 7.06
CA GLN A 28 -8.34 -2.29 7.49
C GLN A 28 -7.91 -0.82 7.38
N ALA A 29 -6.76 -0.47 7.95
CA ALA A 29 -6.29 0.92 8.00
C ALA A 29 -6.03 1.50 6.60
N VAL A 30 -5.50 0.69 5.69
CA VAL A 30 -5.21 1.13 4.32
C VAL A 30 -6.48 1.14 3.47
N PHE A 31 -7.25 0.05 3.42
CA PHE A 31 -8.39 -0.05 2.50
C PHE A 31 -9.53 0.90 2.85
N THR A 32 -9.76 1.22 4.14
CA THR A 32 -10.72 2.27 4.51
C THR A 32 -10.33 3.62 3.91
N ARG A 33 -9.05 4.01 3.99
CA ARG A 33 -8.58 5.30 3.43
C ARG A 33 -8.52 5.29 1.91
N VAL A 34 -8.22 4.14 1.30
CA VAL A 34 -8.28 3.98 -0.17
C VAL A 34 -9.72 4.14 -0.67
N ALA A 35 -10.72 3.58 0.03
CA ALA A 35 -12.13 3.76 -0.31
C ALA A 35 -12.56 5.23 -0.27
N GLN A 36 -12.08 5.98 0.73
CA GLN A 36 -12.29 7.43 0.85
C GLN A 36 -11.66 8.20 -0.33
N ILE A 37 -10.42 7.89 -0.70
CA ILE A 37 -9.74 8.55 -1.83
C ILE A 37 -10.45 8.29 -3.16
N THR A 38 -10.95 7.07 -3.35
CA THR A 38 -11.59 6.64 -4.62
C THR A 38 -13.07 7.00 -4.70
N GLY A 39 -13.63 7.69 -3.71
CA GLY A 39 -15.04 8.09 -3.69
C GLY A 39 -16.00 6.90 -3.64
N ARG A 40 -15.57 5.76 -3.10
CA ARG A 40 -16.42 4.55 -2.96
C ARG A 40 -17.31 4.58 -1.71
N GLU A 41 -17.19 5.62 -0.90
CA GLU A 41 -18.01 5.84 0.28
C GLU A 41 -19.17 6.81 -0.07
N PRO A 42 -20.41 6.63 0.43
CA PRO A 42 -21.59 7.35 -0.05
C PRO A 42 -21.70 8.83 0.38
N SER A 43 -20.68 9.39 1.03
CA SER A 43 -20.70 10.76 1.55
C SER A 43 -19.52 11.56 0.99
N ASP A 44 -19.72 12.14 -0.18
CA ASP A 44 -19.51 13.57 -0.40
C ASP A 44 -19.68 13.91 -1.88
N ALA A 45 -20.57 14.86 -2.14
CA ALA A 45 -20.86 15.44 -3.44
C ALA A 45 -19.72 16.37 -3.90
N ALA A 46 -18.47 15.89 -3.88
CA ALA A 46 -17.34 16.57 -4.49
C ALA A 46 -17.28 16.28 -5.99
N ALA A 47 -16.93 17.29 -6.79
CA ALA A 47 -16.72 17.15 -8.23
C ALA A 47 -15.82 15.93 -8.54
N PRO A 48 -16.03 15.23 -9.67
CA PRO A 48 -15.20 14.08 -10.02
C PRO A 48 -13.71 14.47 -10.03
N GLU A 49 -12.96 13.97 -9.05
CA GLU A 49 -11.50 14.09 -9.03
C GLU A 49 -10.93 13.29 -10.20
N ASP A 50 -9.88 13.84 -10.82
CA ASP A 50 -9.10 13.15 -11.85
C ASP A 50 -8.53 11.84 -11.28
N GLY A 51 -8.74 10.73 -11.99
CA GLY A 51 -8.28 9.41 -11.60
C GLY A 51 -6.76 9.33 -11.41
N THR A 52 -5.99 10.15 -12.14
CA THR A 52 -4.54 10.29 -11.92
C THR A 52 -4.23 10.85 -10.53
N ARG A 53 -4.96 11.89 -10.09
CA ARG A 53 -4.80 12.45 -8.74
C ARG A 53 -5.20 11.45 -7.65
N GLN A 54 -6.25 10.66 -7.87
CA GLN A 54 -6.62 9.58 -6.96
C GLN A 54 -5.49 8.53 -6.84
N ALA A 55 -4.93 8.09 -7.96
CA ALA A 55 -3.82 7.14 -7.97
C ALA A 55 -2.59 7.68 -7.21
N MET A 56 -2.22 8.95 -7.44
CA MET A 56 -1.13 9.62 -6.70
C MET A 56 -1.38 9.63 -5.19
N ARG A 57 -2.61 9.92 -4.76
CA ARG A 57 -3.00 9.92 -3.34
C ARG A 57 -2.96 8.52 -2.73
N VAL A 58 -3.36 7.48 -3.46
CA VAL A 58 -3.24 6.08 -3.01
C VAL A 58 -1.77 5.70 -2.82
N VAL A 59 -0.90 6.02 -3.78
CA VAL A 59 0.55 5.76 -3.66
C VAL A 59 1.12 6.49 -2.44
N ALA A 60 0.82 7.78 -2.28
CA ALA A 60 1.27 8.58 -1.15
C ALA A 60 0.79 8.00 0.19
N LEU A 61 -0.46 7.57 0.27
CA LEU A 61 -1.05 6.95 1.45
C LEU A 61 -0.24 5.73 1.91
N LEU A 62 0.09 4.81 0.99
CA LEU A 62 0.82 3.58 1.34
C LEU A 62 2.24 3.89 1.84
N LEU A 63 2.94 4.80 1.16
CA LEU A 63 4.30 5.19 1.55
C LEU A 63 4.32 5.90 2.91
N GLN A 64 3.39 6.84 3.14
CA GLN A 64 3.24 7.52 4.43
C GLN A 64 2.80 6.56 5.55
N PHE A 65 1.95 5.58 5.25
CA PHE A 65 1.56 4.56 6.20
C PHE A 65 2.79 3.74 6.64
N GLY A 66 3.60 3.27 5.70
CA GLY A 66 4.83 2.54 6.00
C GLY A 66 5.84 3.39 6.78
N GLU A 67 6.01 4.66 6.39
CA GLU A 67 6.91 5.60 7.08
C GLU A 67 6.53 5.82 8.55
N ARG A 68 5.24 6.01 8.82
CA ARG A 68 4.71 6.20 10.18
C ARG A 68 4.67 4.92 11.00
N ASN A 69 4.75 3.75 10.35
CA ASN A 69 4.67 2.44 10.99
C ASN A 69 5.82 1.53 10.52
N PRO A 70 7.08 1.78 10.93
CA PRO A 70 8.24 1.07 10.39
C PRO A 70 8.20 -0.46 10.60
N GLY A 71 7.63 -0.92 11.71
CA GLY A 71 7.42 -2.35 11.97
C GLY A 71 6.41 -2.97 11.00
N LEU A 72 5.31 -2.27 10.72
CA LEU A 72 4.30 -2.73 9.75
C LEU A 72 4.83 -2.68 8.32
N ALA A 73 5.70 -1.72 7.99
CA ALA A 73 6.38 -1.68 6.69
C ALA A 73 7.17 -2.96 6.44
N ARG A 74 7.85 -3.52 7.46
CA ARG A 74 8.55 -4.82 7.36
C ARG A 74 7.60 -6.01 7.19
N VAL A 75 6.39 -5.94 7.74
CA VAL A 75 5.35 -6.95 7.50
C VAL A 75 4.86 -6.86 6.06
N MET A 76 4.55 -5.65 5.59
CA MET A 76 4.08 -5.39 4.22
C MET A 76 5.05 -5.92 3.17
N VAL A 77 6.35 -5.65 3.30
CA VAL A 77 7.36 -6.13 2.32
C VAL A 77 7.83 -7.56 2.56
N GLY A 78 7.23 -8.30 3.50
CA GLY A 78 7.53 -9.70 3.76
C GLY A 78 8.79 -9.98 4.58
N ASP A 79 9.66 -8.99 4.83
CA ASP A 79 10.88 -9.12 5.63
C ASP A 79 10.62 -9.74 7.02
N ALA A 80 9.48 -9.42 7.64
CA ALA A 80 9.10 -9.95 8.95
C ALA A 80 8.44 -11.34 8.89
N LEU A 81 8.09 -11.83 7.70
CA LEU A 81 7.29 -13.04 7.47
C LEU A 81 8.12 -14.23 6.94
N VAL A 82 9.43 -14.04 6.71
CA VAL A 82 10.31 -15.06 6.11
C VAL A 82 10.35 -16.37 6.90
N LEU A 83 10.30 -16.30 8.23
CA LEU A 83 10.33 -17.46 9.12
C LEU A 83 8.94 -17.87 9.62
N GLU A 84 7.89 -17.27 9.05
CA GLU A 84 6.51 -17.52 9.43
C GLU A 84 5.80 -18.36 8.38
N HIS A 85 4.56 -18.74 8.69
CA HIS A 85 3.76 -19.57 7.80
C HIS A 85 3.52 -18.88 6.45
N GLU A 86 3.77 -19.59 5.34
CA GLU A 86 3.72 -19.04 3.97
C GLU A 86 2.41 -18.31 3.64
N ARG A 87 1.28 -18.75 4.21
CA ARG A 87 -0.03 -18.11 4.07
C ARG A 87 -0.03 -16.61 4.41
N LEU A 88 0.83 -16.16 5.33
CA LEU A 88 0.94 -14.76 5.71
C LEU A 88 1.61 -13.93 4.61
N GLN A 89 2.64 -14.47 3.97
CA GLN A 89 3.26 -13.84 2.79
C GLN A 89 2.26 -13.79 1.62
N GLN A 90 1.51 -14.88 1.40
CA GLN A 90 0.45 -14.92 0.39
C GLN A 90 -0.62 -13.85 0.63
N ARG A 91 -1.02 -13.60 1.89
CA ARG A 91 -1.94 -12.50 2.22
C ARG A 91 -1.36 -11.12 1.88
N MET A 92 -0.07 -10.88 2.15
CA MET A 92 0.57 -9.60 1.78
C MET A 92 0.71 -9.43 0.27
N ASN A 93 0.92 -10.51 -0.49
CA ASN A 93 0.88 -10.46 -1.95
C ASN A 93 -0.52 -10.06 -2.44
N GLN A 94 -1.56 -10.72 -1.93
CA GLN A 94 -2.96 -10.40 -2.26
C GLN A 94 -3.33 -8.95 -1.89
N PHE A 95 -2.78 -8.42 -0.79
CA PHE A 95 -2.93 -7.02 -0.43
C PHE A 95 -2.41 -6.10 -1.54
N PHE A 96 -1.20 -6.33 -2.06
CA PHE A 96 -0.65 -5.53 -3.16
C PHE A 96 -1.39 -5.75 -4.48
N ASP A 97 -1.86 -6.97 -4.78
CA ASP A 97 -2.67 -7.24 -5.98
C ASP A 97 -3.97 -6.41 -5.96
N ARG A 98 -4.60 -6.29 -4.79
CA ARG A 98 -5.79 -5.45 -4.60
C ARG A 98 -5.50 -3.95 -4.75
N ILE A 99 -4.33 -3.50 -4.30
CA ILE A 99 -3.87 -2.12 -4.50
C ILE A 99 -3.63 -1.85 -5.99
N GLU A 100 -2.95 -2.75 -6.70
CA GLU A 100 -2.72 -2.62 -8.14
C GLU A 100 -4.04 -2.55 -8.92
N SER A 101 -4.99 -3.42 -8.59
CA SER A 101 -6.34 -3.40 -9.17
C SER A 101 -7.05 -2.05 -8.94
N THR A 102 -6.89 -1.46 -7.74
CA THR A 102 -7.45 -0.15 -7.43
C THR A 102 -6.80 0.95 -8.27
N LEU A 103 -5.46 0.97 -8.36
CA LEU A 103 -4.72 1.93 -9.18
C LEU A 103 -5.13 1.85 -10.65
N ARG A 104 -5.28 0.63 -11.20
CA ARG A 104 -5.77 0.41 -12.56
C ARG A 104 -7.16 1.01 -12.78
N GLN A 105 -8.05 0.83 -11.81
CA GLN A 105 -9.42 1.37 -11.89
C GLN A 105 -9.43 2.90 -11.87
N CYS A 106 -8.54 3.53 -11.09
CA CYS A 106 -8.34 4.98 -11.10
C CYS A 106 -7.80 5.49 -12.44
N LEU A 107 -6.83 4.78 -13.04
CA LEU A 107 -6.11 5.28 -14.23
C LEU A 107 -6.84 5.03 -15.55
N ARG A 108 -7.72 4.00 -15.63
CA ARG A 108 -8.42 3.64 -16.87
C ARG A 108 -9.24 4.79 -17.48
N PRO A 109 -10.04 5.57 -16.71
CA PRO A 109 -10.76 6.72 -17.26
C PRO A 109 -9.83 7.81 -17.82
N ALA A 110 -8.71 8.09 -17.14
CA ALA A 110 -7.75 9.10 -17.56
C ALA A 110 -7.07 8.72 -18.89
N ALA A 111 -6.67 7.45 -19.05
CA ALA A 111 -6.12 6.95 -20.31
C ALA A 111 -7.12 7.08 -21.48
N GLY A 112 -8.40 6.82 -21.22
CA GLY A 112 -9.47 6.99 -22.21
C GLY A 112 -9.67 8.46 -22.61
N ALA A 113 -9.69 9.37 -21.62
CA ALA A 113 -9.82 10.81 -21.87
C ALA A 113 -8.63 11.40 -22.64
N ALA A 114 -7.43 10.82 -22.47
CA ALA A 114 -6.22 11.17 -23.23
C ALA A 114 -6.22 10.62 -24.67
N GLY A 115 -7.27 9.90 -25.10
CA GLY A 115 -7.39 9.38 -26.46
C GLY A 115 -6.62 8.08 -26.72
N SER A 116 -6.25 7.33 -25.68
CA SER A 116 -5.60 6.03 -25.85
C SER A 116 -6.52 5.05 -26.62
N ALA A 117 -5.94 4.32 -27.57
CA ALA A 117 -6.61 3.22 -28.25
C ALA A 117 -6.76 1.96 -27.36
N THR A 118 -5.94 1.84 -26.30
CA THR A 118 -5.88 0.68 -25.41
C THR A 118 -5.90 1.09 -23.93
N PRO A 119 -6.90 1.87 -23.46
CA PRO A 119 -6.89 2.49 -22.14
C PRO A 119 -6.84 1.49 -20.98
N SER A 120 -7.36 0.27 -21.18
CA SER A 120 -7.29 -0.80 -20.18
C SER A 120 -5.92 -1.45 -20.04
N VAL A 121 -5.12 -1.47 -21.12
CA VAL A 121 -3.76 -2.01 -21.15
C VAL A 121 -2.81 -0.98 -20.57
N ASP A 122 -2.93 0.28 -21.00
CA ASP A 122 -2.10 1.38 -20.52
C ASP A 122 -2.26 1.56 -19.00
N ALA A 123 -3.51 1.53 -18.51
CA ALA A 123 -3.78 1.59 -17.07
C ALA A 123 -3.23 0.39 -16.30
N GLN A 124 -3.19 -0.80 -16.90
CA GLN A 124 -2.59 -1.99 -16.27
C GLN A 124 -1.08 -1.82 -16.13
N VAL A 125 -0.40 -1.35 -17.18
CA VAL A 125 1.05 -1.10 -17.16
C VAL A 125 1.40 -0.04 -16.12
N ALA A 126 0.70 1.10 -16.14
CA ALA A 126 0.92 2.18 -15.18
C ALA A 126 0.68 1.73 -13.73
N ALA A 127 -0.40 0.98 -13.47
CA ALA A 127 -0.68 0.43 -12.14
C ALA A 127 0.43 -0.52 -11.66
N SER A 128 0.93 -1.40 -12.54
CA SER A 128 2.03 -2.31 -12.21
C SER A 128 3.32 -1.56 -11.86
N VAL A 129 3.67 -0.52 -12.62
CA VAL A 129 4.84 0.34 -12.34
C VAL A 129 4.71 1.04 -10.99
N LEU A 130 3.54 1.62 -10.69
CA LEU A 130 3.29 2.28 -9.41
C LEU A 130 3.35 1.29 -8.23
N THR A 131 2.80 0.09 -8.38
CA THR A 131 2.85 -0.96 -7.37
C THR A 131 4.29 -1.42 -7.11
N ALA A 132 5.10 -1.63 -8.15
CA ALA A 132 6.51 -1.96 -8.03
C ALA A 132 7.30 -0.82 -7.35
N PHE A 133 7.00 0.44 -7.69
CA PHE A 133 7.59 1.60 -7.04
C PHE A 133 7.26 1.64 -5.54
N ILE A 134 6.00 1.40 -5.15
CA ILE A 134 5.61 1.34 -3.74
C ILE A 134 6.41 0.28 -2.99
N GLN A 135 6.43 -0.95 -3.51
CA GLN A 135 7.13 -2.07 -2.88
C GLN A 135 8.63 -1.77 -2.75
N GLY A 136 9.26 -1.26 -3.81
CA GLY A 136 10.68 -0.89 -3.79
C GLY A 136 11.02 0.21 -2.78
N ARG A 137 10.16 1.23 -2.63
CA ARG A 137 10.33 2.29 -1.64
C ARG A 137 10.22 1.76 -0.21
N LEU A 138 9.20 0.95 0.08
CA LEU A 138 9.02 0.33 1.39
C LEU A 138 10.15 -0.63 1.73
N GLN A 139 10.61 -1.41 0.75
CA GLN A 139 11.72 -2.36 0.96
C GLN A 139 13.04 -1.62 1.20
N ARG A 140 13.33 -0.55 0.45
CA ARG A 140 14.50 0.30 0.67
C ARG A 140 14.46 0.94 2.07
N PHE A 141 13.29 1.40 2.50
CA PHE A 141 13.09 1.93 3.85
C PHE A 141 13.43 0.88 4.92
N ALA A 142 12.86 -0.32 4.81
CA ALA A 142 13.15 -1.44 5.73
C ALA A 142 14.63 -1.81 5.75
N ARG A 143 15.24 -2.06 4.59
CA ARG A 143 16.66 -2.48 4.46
C ARG A 143 17.65 -1.42 4.91
N SER A 144 17.29 -0.15 4.85
CA SER A 144 18.13 0.96 5.33
C SER A 144 18.11 1.13 6.85
N GLY A 145 17.38 0.29 7.59
CA GLY A 145 17.13 0.51 9.02
C GLY A 145 16.30 1.77 9.26
N PHE A 146 15.32 2.03 8.39
CA PHE A 146 14.38 3.16 8.45
C PHE A 146 15.01 4.54 8.25
N ARG A 147 16.18 4.61 7.61
CA ARG A 147 16.90 5.87 7.37
C ARG A 147 16.54 6.53 6.04
N ARG A 148 16.19 5.73 5.03
CA ARG A 148 15.78 6.21 3.70
C ARG A 148 14.27 6.27 3.63
N LEU A 149 13.71 7.46 3.87
CA LEU A 149 12.26 7.65 3.90
C LEU A 149 11.60 7.21 2.58
N PRO A 150 10.51 6.43 2.64
CA PRO A 150 9.83 5.96 1.43
C PRO A 150 9.22 7.13 0.63
N THR A 151 8.93 8.26 1.28
CA THR A 151 8.38 9.49 0.67
C THR A 151 9.43 10.47 0.11
N GLU A 152 10.72 10.13 0.19
CA GLU A 152 11.81 10.95 -0.36
C GLU A 152 11.56 11.29 -1.85
N HIS A 153 11.47 12.59 -2.20
CA HIS A 153 11.15 13.06 -3.56
C HIS A 153 9.84 12.51 -4.16
N LEU A 154 8.82 12.25 -3.33
CA LEU A 154 7.58 11.59 -3.78
C LEU A 154 6.89 12.32 -4.93
N GLU A 155 6.63 13.62 -4.78
CA GLU A 155 5.92 14.41 -5.79
C GLU A 155 6.65 14.40 -7.14
N ALA A 156 7.96 14.68 -7.13
CA ALA A 156 8.80 14.63 -8.32
C ALA A 156 8.87 13.22 -8.94
N SER A 157 8.87 12.16 -8.12
CA SER A 157 8.88 10.77 -8.62
C SER A 157 7.56 10.43 -9.32
N LEU A 158 6.43 10.86 -8.75
CA LEU A 158 5.11 10.60 -9.33
C LEU A 158 4.91 11.38 -10.64
N ALA A 159 5.36 12.63 -10.70
CA ALA A 159 5.30 13.44 -11.92
C ALA A 159 6.14 12.88 -13.09
N LEU A 160 7.09 11.97 -12.83
CA LEU A 160 7.82 11.25 -13.87
C LEU A 160 7.08 10.00 -14.37
N MET A 161 6.09 9.50 -13.62
CA MET A 161 5.38 8.24 -13.91
C MET A 161 3.94 8.44 -14.41
N LEU A 162 3.32 9.56 -14.06
CA LEU A 162 1.92 9.91 -14.32
C LEU A 162 1.83 11.31 -14.92
#